data_AF-A0A955TVH1-F1
#
_entry.id   AF-A0A955TVH1-F1
#
_cell.length_a   1.000
_cell.length_b   1.000
_cell.length_c   1.000
_cell.angle_alpha   90.00
_cell.angle_beta   90.00
_cell.angle_gamma   90.00
#
_symmetry.space_group_name_H-M   'P 1'
#
loop_
_entity.id
_entity.type
_entity.pdbx_description
1 polymer ?
#
loop_
_entity_poly.entity_id
_entity_poly.type
_entity_poly.pdbx_seq_one_letter_code
_entity_poly.pdbx_strand_id
1 'polypeptide(L)'
;MFTRRSTTFRARWLLGALGGALLLGSPSLILAEDSIADVHSVSMNHENSTGWAERLKGQTIVENSVEGRAERAAMVELQHQRLMEQMQKEMGHSRHQEHNTGAYNSMSMMHQYGAGPANGLLATTTGAEPVSDRGGRCPATAPVKEYDISAINVEISLNQWLDYYPGYMYSLTENIEKVREEEARNAEARESEGHSNPGAVKNGIQDQWIQPLVIRGNQGDCVKITLRNKLEFGEDVSLHINGSDMVMSKSGLPATTTNPEAIAYGPREDAEEGDKPEPIKMEWYISPDAQEGGRQFHTYSNDRELTVMGLFGVFVIEPRGSKYWEPLGTGPATEARSGWQVMIENGTGPDFREFVLIYHEVGDEAFRPVNKHGDFL
;
A
#
# COMPACT_ATOMS: atom_id res chain seq x y z
N MET A 1 -26.55 68.85 -28.46
CA MET A 1 -25.57 69.82 -29.01
C MET A 1 -24.51 70.04 -27.94
N PHE A 2 -23.28 69.59 -28.18
CA PHE A 2 -22.16 69.66 -27.25
C PHE A 2 -21.71 71.11 -27.03
N THR A 3 -21.33 71.47 -25.80
CA THR A 3 -20.09 72.22 -25.53
C THR A 3 -19.81 72.22 -24.02
N ARG A 4 -18.70 71.58 -23.62
CA ARG A 4 -18.24 71.44 -22.23
C ARG A 4 -17.12 72.46 -22.00
N ARG A 5 -17.24 73.32 -20.99
CA ARG A 5 -16.19 74.25 -20.55
C ARG A 5 -15.87 74.06 -19.05
N SER A 6 -14.59 73.83 -18.80
CA SER A 6 -13.71 74.41 -17.77
C SER A 6 -14.00 74.27 -16.26
N THR A 7 -13.04 73.58 -15.63
CA THR A 7 -12.18 74.02 -14.50
C THR A 7 -12.70 74.20 -13.06
N THR A 8 -11.93 73.54 -12.17
CA THR A 8 -11.45 73.93 -10.82
C THR A 8 -12.43 73.99 -9.65
N PHE A 9 -12.15 73.26 -8.55
CA PHE A 9 -11.52 73.81 -7.33
C PHE A 9 -11.27 72.72 -6.25
N ARG A 10 -10.31 72.99 -5.36
CA ARG A 10 -9.83 72.15 -4.24
C ARG A 10 -10.54 72.47 -2.91
N ALA A 11 -10.36 71.55 -1.96
CA ALA A 11 -10.42 71.64 -0.49
C ALA A 11 -11.80 71.27 0.15
N ARG A 12 -12.03 70.25 1.00
CA ARG A 12 -11.37 69.53 2.13
C ARG A 12 -12.00 69.94 3.49
N TRP A 13 -12.53 68.94 4.21
CA TRP A 13 -12.80 68.78 5.66
C TRP A 13 -14.23 68.90 6.23
N LEU A 14 -14.70 67.78 6.84
CA LEU A 14 -15.24 67.57 8.21
C LEU A 14 -16.25 66.37 8.21
N LEU A 15 -15.88 65.14 8.61
CA LEU A 15 -15.87 64.52 9.96
C LEU A 15 -17.25 64.29 10.65
N GLY A 16 -17.56 63.01 10.92
CA GLY A 16 -18.60 62.48 11.83
C GLY A 16 -19.09 61.08 11.38
N ALA A 17 -18.47 59.95 11.77
CA ALA A 17 -18.77 59.09 12.96
C ALA A 17 -20.20 58.51 12.92
N LEU A 18 -20.52 57.21 12.95
CA LEU A 18 -20.01 55.94 13.51
C LEU A 18 -20.51 54.78 12.61
N GLY A 19 -20.05 53.52 12.56
CA GLY A 19 -19.15 52.68 13.35
C GLY A 19 -19.27 51.23 12.83
N GLY A 20 -18.41 50.31 13.26
CA GLY A 20 -18.62 48.85 13.11
C GLY A 20 -17.56 48.11 12.30
N ALA A 21 -16.81 47.25 12.98
CA ALA A 21 -15.66 46.47 12.50
C ALA A 21 -15.96 45.53 11.32
N LEU A 22 -15.01 45.41 10.38
CA LEU A 22 -14.80 44.23 9.54
C LEU A 22 -13.31 44.11 9.17
N LEU A 23 -12.87 42.86 9.15
CA LEU A 23 -11.52 42.34 9.12
C LEU A 23 -10.96 42.17 7.70
N LEU A 24 -9.62 42.16 7.66
CA LEU A 24 -8.70 41.59 6.67
C LEU A 24 -8.20 42.49 5.53
N GLY A 25 -6.93 42.87 5.72
CA GLY A 25 -6.09 43.63 4.82
C GLY A 25 -5.59 42.85 3.61
N SER A 26 -5.04 43.64 2.69
CA SER A 26 -4.43 43.26 1.43
C SER A 26 -2.93 43.66 1.47
N PRO A 27 -2.18 43.42 0.39
CA PRO A 27 -1.20 42.35 0.20
C PRO A 27 0.24 42.78 0.51
N SER A 28 1.09 41.83 0.91
CA SER A 28 2.53 42.09 1.10
C SER A 28 3.39 41.16 0.26
N LEU A 29 4.25 41.81 -0.53
CA LEU A 29 5.37 41.28 -1.30
C LEU A 29 6.25 40.35 -0.45
N ILE A 30 6.56 39.17 -0.99
CA ILE A 30 7.55 38.25 -0.40
C ILE A 30 8.94 38.79 -0.75
N LEU A 31 9.59 39.41 0.22
CA LEU A 31 11.03 39.59 0.28
C LEU A 31 11.63 38.30 0.85
N ALA A 32 12.71 37.82 0.23
CA ALA A 32 13.54 36.76 0.78
C ALA A 32 14.23 37.28 2.05
N GLU A 33 13.99 36.62 3.16
CA GLU A 33 14.63 36.90 4.45
C GLU A 33 15.41 35.63 4.84
N ASP A 34 16.71 35.80 5.09
CA ASP A 34 17.64 34.76 5.55
C ASP A 34 17.14 34.16 6.87
N SER A 35 16.51 32.97 6.80
CA SER A 35 16.26 32.16 7.98
C SER A 35 17.46 31.24 8.21
N ILE A 36 18.34 31.66 9.12
CA ILE A 36 19.30 30.78 9.79
C ILE A 36 18.48 29.66 10.44
N ALA A 37 18.65 28.43 9.96
CA ALA A 37 18.10 27.26 10.60
C ALA A 37 18.87 27.04 11.92
N ASP A 38 18.26 27.40 13.04
CA ASP A 38 18.66 26.89 14.35
C ASP A 38 18.39 25.38 14.38
N VAL A 39 19.41 24.62 13.99
CA VAL A 39 19.49 23.20 14.27
C VAL A 39 19.66 23.07 15.77
N HIS A 40 18.56 22.85 16.48
CA HIS A 40 18.65 22.35 17.85
C HIS A 40 19.33 20.98 17.80
N SER A 41 20.60 20.94 18.19
CA SER A 41 21.28 19.70 18.52
C SER A 41 20.51 19.06 19.68
N VAL A 42 19.69 18.05 19.39
CA VAL A 42 19.17 17.16 20.41
C VAL A 42 20.34 16.28 20.83
N SER A 43 21.18 16.81 21.72
CA SER A 43 22.00 15.99 22.62
C SER A 43 21.01 15.14 23.41
N MET A 44 20.99 13.83 23.14
CA MET A 44 20.32 12.89 24.02
C MET A 44 21.05 12.91 25.36
N ASN A 45 20.58 13.72 26.30
CA ASN A 45 20.99 13.63 27.69
C ASN A 45 20.55 12.26 28.21
N HIS A 46 21.53 11.40 28.46
CA HIS A 46 21.40 9.99 28.84
C HIS A 46 20.82 9.77 30.26
N GLU A 47 20.30 10.81 30.92
CA GLU A 47 19.99 10.80 32.35
C GLU A 47 18.49 10.70 32.70
N ASN A 48 17.56 10.82 31.75
CA ASN A 48 16.11 10.85 32.06
C ASN A 48 15.28 9.64 31.57
N SER A 49 15.88 8.63 30.92
CA SER A 49 15.16 7.46 30.38
C SER A 49 15.20 6.19 31.24
N THR A 50 15.91 6.22 32.38
CA THR A 50 16.25 5.01 33.15
C THR A 50 15.07 4.44 33.95
N GLY A 51 14.24 5.28 34.57
CA GLY A 51 13.27 4.81 35.58
C GLY A 51 12.07 4.01 35.05
N TRP A 52 11.56 4.30 33.85
CA TRP A 52 10.42 3.56 33.28
C TRP A 52 10.88 2.30 32.54
N ALA A 53 12.02 2.36 31.85
CA ALA A 53 12.62 1.23 31.15
C ALA A 53 13.06 0.14 32.15
N GLU A 54 13.64 0.53 33.30
CA GLU A 54 13.98 -0.42 34.37
C GLU A 54 12.74 -1.08 35.00
N ARG A 55 11.63 -0.33 35.15
CA ARG A 55 10.36 -0.88 35.64
C ARG A 55 9.77 -1.89 34.66
N LEU A 56 9.80 -1.58 33.36
CA LEU A 56 9.33 -2.47 32.31
C LEU A 56 10.19 -3.73 32.22
N LYS A 57 11.53 -3.60 32.25
CA LYS A 57 12.44 -4.75 32.33
C LYS A 57 12.15 -5.61 33.56
N GLY A 58 11.97 -4.99 34.74
CA GLY A 58 11.61 -5.70 35.96
C GLY A 58 10.28 -6.45 35.84
N GLN A 59 9.27 -5.84 35.22
CA GLN A 59 7.97 -6.45 35.01
C GLN A 59 8.04 -7.63 34.03
N THR A 60 8.75 -7.48 32.90
CA THR A 60 8.93 -8.55 31.90
C THR A 60 9.72 -9.74 32.45
N ILE A 61 10.68 -9.52 33.35
CA ILE A 61 11.41 -10.60 34.04
C ILE A 61 10.46 -11.38 34.96
N VAL A 62 9.61 -10.69 35.72
CA VAL A 62 8.62 -11.32 36.59
C VAL A 62 7.61 -12.12 35.78
N GLU A 63 7.05 -11.55 34.70
CA GLU A 63 6.10 -12.22 33.82
C GLU A 63 6.71 -13.49 33.18
N ASN A 64 7.91 -13.40 32.60
CA ASN A 64 8.59 -14.57 32.04
C ASN A 64 8.94 -15.63 33.09
N SER A 65 9.20 -15.24 34.35
CA SER A 65 9.46 -16.18 35.44
C SER A 65 8.19 -16.93 35.87
N VAL A 66 7.04 -16.24 35.89
CA VAL A 66 5.72 -16.81 36.19
C VAL A 66 5.27 -17.76 35.08
N GLU A 67 5.61 -17.46 33.83
CA GLU A 67 5.36 -18.31 32.66
C GLU A 67 6.36 -19.49 32.52
N GLY A 68 7.28 -19.67 33.47
CA GLY A 68 8.27 -20.76 33.45
C GLY A 68 9.39 -20.59 32.41
N ARG A 69 9.55 -19.40 31.84
CA ARG A 69 10.53 -19.05 30.80
C ARG A 69 11.59 -18.06 31.30
N ALA A 70 12.04 -18.21 32.55
CA ALA A 70 12.98 -17.30 33.20
C ALA A 70 14.29 -17.06 32.39
N GLU A 71 14.76 -18.07 31.66
CA GLU A 71 15.96 -17.98 30.82
C GLU A 71 15.78 -17.10 29.57
N ARG A 72 14.53 -16.88 29.11
CA ARG A 72 14.22 -16.13 27.88
C ARG A 72 14.53 -14.64 28.04
N ALA A 73 14.22 -14.05 29.19
CA ALA A 73 14.54 -12.65 29.48
C ALA A 73 16.06 -12.42 29.52
N ALA A 74 16.82 -13.37 30.09
CA ALA A 74 18.28 -13.32 30.13
C ALA A 74 18.90 -13.47 28.72
N MET A 75 18.36 -14.36 27.89
CA MET A 75 18.79 -14.54 26.50
C MET A 75 18.51 -13.32 25.61
N VAL A 76 17.36 -12.66 25.81
CA VAL A 76 17.01 -11.43 25.09
C VAL A 76 17.93 -10.28 25.49
N GLU A 77 18.24 -10.12 26.77
CA GLU A 77 19.21 -9.10 27.22
C GLU A 77 20.63 -9.40 26.70
N LEU A 78 21.04 -10.67 26.69
CA LEU A 78 22.32 -11.11 26.10
C LEU A 78 22.39 -10.84 24.59
N GLN A 79 21.29 -11.07 23.86
CA GLN A 79 21.20 -10.73 22.44
C GLN A 79 21.26 -9.21 22.23
N HIS A 80 20.55 -8.43 23.05
CA HIS A 80 20.59 -6.98 22.98
C HIS A 80 21.99 -6.44 23.25
N GLN A 81 22.69 -6.96 24.27
CA GLN A 81 24.07 -6.60 24.56
C GLN A 81 25.01 -6.96 23.41
N ARG A 82 24.89 -8.17 22.82
CA ARG A 82 25.69 -8.55 21.65
C ARG A 82 25.42 -7.65 20.46
N LEU A 83 24.17 -7.26 20.23
CA LEU A 83 23.79 -6.36 19.14
C LEU A 83 24.46 -4.98 19.31
N MET A 84 24.41 -4.42 20.53
CA MET A 84 25.03 -3.13 20.83
C MET A 84 26.55 -3.20 20.77
N GLU A 85 27.15 -4.30 21.23
CA GLU A 85 28.58 -4.53 21.18
C GLU A 85 29.08 -4.71 19.73
N GLN A 86 28.30 -5.41 18.90
CA GLN A 86 28.56 -5.56 17.47
C GLN A 86 28.40 -4.24 16.72
N MET A 87 27.36 -3.46 17.04
CA MET A 87 27.16 -2.11 16.49
C MET A 87 28.31 -1.17 16.88
N GLN A 88 28.81 -1.23 18.12
CA GLN A 88 30.02 -0.51 18.54
C GLN A 88 31.28 -0.98 17.81
N LYS A 89 31.39 -2.28 17.53
CA LYS A 89 32.50 -2.86 16.76
C LYS A 89 32.47 -2.38 15.31
N GLU A 90 31.31 -2.36 14.68
CA GLU A 90 31.10 -1.86 13.32
C GLU A 90 31.34 -0.35 13.22
N MET A 91 30.95 0.42 14.23
CA MET A 91 31.32 1.85 14.36
C MET A 91 32.82 2.06 14.62
N GLY A 92 33.51 1.10 15.25
CA GLY A 92 34.96 1.12 15.47
C GLY A 92 35.77 0.74 14.23
N HIS A 93 35.26 -0.19 13.41
CA HIS A 93 35.90 -0.68 12.18
C HIS A 93 35.72 0.26 10.97
N SER A 94 34.73 1.16 11.02
CA SER A 94 34.49 2.18 9.98
C SER A 94 35.43 3.39 10.04
N ARG A 95 36.45 3.39 10.93
CA ARG A 95 37.50 4.43 10.95
C ARG A 95 38.44 4.44 9.74
N HIS A 96 38.41 3.40 8.91
CA HIS A 96 39.24 3.29 7.69
C HIS A 96 38.45 3.22 6.39
N GLN A 97 37.13 3.36 6.44
CA GLN A 97 36.29 3.45 5.24
C GLN A 97 35.87 4.91 5.11
N GLU A 98 36.24 5.52 3.97
CA GLU A 98 35.97 6.91 3.65
C GLU A 98 34.56 7.31 4.10
N HIS A 99 34.48 8.32 4.97
CA HIS A 99 33.21 8.92 5.33
C HIS A 99 32.57 9.47 4.04
N ASN A 100 31.63 8.72 3.46
CA ASN A 100 30.71 9.30 2.50
C ASN A 100 29.80 10.22 3.30
N THR A 101 30.15 11.50 3.39
CA THR A 101 29.45 12.53 4.18
C THR A 101 28.17 13.04 3.51
N GLY A 102 27.67 12.32 2.50
CA GLY A 102 26.41 12.66 1.85
C GLY A 102 25.26 12.59 2.84
N ALA A 103 24.31 13.53 2.72
CA ALA A 103 23.14 13.66 3.59
C ALA A 103 22.22 12.40 3.63
N TYR A 104 22.50 11.39 2.80
CA TYR A 104 21.70 10.18 2.64
C TYR A 104 22.45 8.89 3.05
N ASN A 105 23.63 9.00 3.67
CA ASN A 105 24.47 7.83 4.01
C ASN A 105 23.86 6.92 5.09
N SER A 106 23.06 7.47 6.00
CA SER A 106 22.35 6.73 7.05
C SER A 106 20.96 6.28 6.63
N MET A 107 20.56 6.57 5.38
CA MET A 107 19.18 6.37 4.90
C MET A 107 18.81 4.89 4.80
N SER A 108 19.76 4.02 4.43
CA SER A 108 19.58 2.56 4.42
C SER A 108 19.28 2.00 5.81
N MET A 109 20.07 2.39 6.83
CA MET A 109 19.83 1.97 8.22
C MET A 109 18.50 2.53 8.75
N MET A 110 18.14 3.77 8.41
CA MET A 110 16.86 4.38 8.81
C MET A 110 15.64 3.74 8.14
N HIS A 111 15.78 3.23 6.92
CA HIS A 111 14.74 2.47 6.22
C HIS A 111 14.55 1.09 6.88
N GLN A 112 15.65 0.43 7.25
CA GLN A 112 15.65 -0.88 7.91
C GLN A 112 14.96 -0.85 9.28
N TYR A 113 15.12 0.24 10.03
CA TYR A 113 14.52 0.41 11.36
C TYR A 113 13.17 1.14 11.38
N GLY A 114 12.55 1.38 10.22
CA GLY A 114 11.19 1.94 10.15
C GLY A 114 11.06 3.30 10.85
N ALA A 115 12.02 4.20 10.65
CA ALA A 115 11.95 5.54 11.21
C ALA A 115 10.83 6.31 10.49
N GLY A 116 9.71 6.50 11.20
CA GLY A 116 8.44 7.04 10.68
C GLY A 116 8.49 8.49 10.17
N PRO A 117 7.41 9.30 10.36
CA PRO A 117 7.20 10.54 9.61
C PRO A 117 8.27 11.64 9.76
N ALA A 118 9.20 11.49 10.72
CA ALA A 118 10.30 12.43 10.94
C ALA A 118 11.38 12.41 9.83
N ASN A 119 11.37 11.41 8.94
CA ASN A 119 12.42 11.21 7.95
C ASN A 119 12.23 11.94 6.61
N GLY A 120 11.10 12.62 6.38
CA GLY A 120 10.87 13.42 5.16
C GLY A 120 10.85 12.62 3.83
N LEU A 121 11.16 11.33 3.86
CA LEU A 121 10.85 10.37 2.81
C LEU A 121 9.39 9.92 2.95
N LEU A 122 8.84 9.36 1.88
CA LEU A 122 7.50 8.80 1.74
C LEU A 122 7.28 7.58 2.67
N ALA A 123 7.53 7.73 3.97
CA ALA A 123 7.15 6.78 4.98
C ALA A 123 5.63 6.79 5.11
N THR A 124 5.02 5.61 5.22
CA THR A 124 3.63 5.46 5.60
C THR A 124 3.40 6.21 6.92
N THR A 125 2.45 7.15 6.91
CA THR A 125 2.06 7.83 8.14
C THR A 125 1.39 6.81 9.04
N THR A 126 2.11 6.33 10.06
CA THR A 126 1.65 5.29 11.00
C THR A 126 0.40 5.66 11.82
N GLY A 127 -0.17 6.85 11.61
CA GLY A 127 -1.40 7.31 12.25
C GLY A 127 -2.61 7.46 11.32
N ALA A 128 -2.49 7.12 10.03
CA ALA A 128 -3.61 7.18 9.08
C ALA A 128 -4.01 5.76 8.65
N GLU A 129 -5.25 5.37 8.94
CA GLU A 129 -5.82 4.12 8.45
C GLU A 129 -5.97 4.17 6.91
N PRO A 130 -5.69 3.06 6.20
CA PRO A 130 -5.89 2.97 4.76
C PRO A 130 -7.38 3.06 4.38
N VAL A 131 -8.26 2.69 5.31
CA VAL A 131 -9.73 2.77 5.19
C VAL A 131 -10.25 3.79 6.19
N SER A 132 -11.10 4.72 5.74
CA SER A 132 -11.69 5.72 6.63
C SER A 132 -12.74 5.11 7.56
N ASP A 133 -12.86 5.70 8.75
CA ASP A 133 -13.94 5.48 9.71
C ASP A 133 -15.29 6.12 9.31
N ARG A 134 -15.31 6.89 8.21
CA ARG A 134 -16.50 7.64 7.75
C ARG A 134 -17.38 6.87 6.77
N GLY A 135 -16.98 5.64 6.42
CA GLY A 135 -17.69 4.81 5.47
C GLY A 135 -19.08 4.41 5.89
N GLY A 136 -19.92 4.18 4.88
CA GLY A 136 -21.31 3.80 5.05
C GLY A 136 -21.71 2.73 4.05
N ARG A 137 -22.81 2.04 4.37
CA ARG A 137 -23.37 1.01 3.48
C ARG A 137 -23.80 1.59 2.16
N CYS A 138 -23.74 0.76 1.12
CA CYS A 138 -24.18 1.16 -0.20
C CYS A 138 -25.66 1.59 -0.23
N PRO A 139 -25.99 2.72 -0.87
CA PRO A 139 -27.37 3.06 -1.17
C PRO A 139 -28.01 1.99 -2.06
N ALA A 140 -29.29 1.66 -1.80
CA ALA A 140 -30.03 0.65 -2.59
C ALA A 140 -30.18 1.02 -4.08
N THR A 141 -29.99 2.29 -4.43
CA THR A 141 -30.11 2.82 -5.80
C THR A 141 -28.79 2.84 -6.56
N ALA A 142 -27.66 2.54 -5.91
CA ALA A 142 -26.35 2.57 -6.55
C ALA A 142 -26.16 1.32 -7.44
N PRO A 143 -25.60 1.46 -8.66
CA PRO A 143 -25.19 0.31 -9.45
C PRO A 143 -24.20 -0.57 -8.68
N VAL A 144 -24.42 -1.88 -8.64
CA VAL A 144 -23.57 -2.80 -7.88
C VAL A 144 -22.53 -3.44 -8.81
N LYS A 145 -21.27 -3.41 -8.39
CA LYS A 145 -20.16 -4.10 -9.05
C LYS A 145 -19.56 -5.11 -8.08
N GLU A 146 -19.59 -6.37 -8.46
CA GLU A 146 -19.17 -7.47 -7.58
C GLU A 146 -17.83 -8.06 -8.02
N TYR A 147 -16.95 -8.27 -7.04
CA TYR A 147 -15.65 -8.91 -7.19
C TYR A 147 -15.54 -10.08 -6.20
N ASP A 148 -15.33 -11.29 -6.72
CA ASP A 148 -14.94 -12.46 -5.92
C ASP A 148 -13.43 -12.64 -6.11
N ILE A 149 -12.67 -12.32 -5.06
CA ILE A 149 -11.21 -12.27 -5.05
C ILE A 149 -10.70 -13.36 -4.12
N SER A 150 -9.74 -14.14 -4.59
CA SER A 150 -8.98 -15.08 -3.76
C SER A 150 -7.54 -14.61 -3.61
N ALA A 151 -7.03 -14.65 -2.38
CA ALA A 151 -5.58 -14.63 -2.14
C ALA A 151 -5.04 -16.06 -2.33
N ILE A 152 -4.03 -16.21 -3.18
CA ILE A 152 -3.43 -17.51 -3.52
C ILE A 152 -1.90 -17.44 -3.42
N ASN A 153 -1.30 -18.57 -3.07
CA ASN A 153 0.12 -18.83 -3.32
C ASN A 153 0.32 -18.97 -4.83
N VAL A 154 1.37 -18.39 -5.39
CA VAL A 154 1.73 -18.59 -6.80
C VAL A 154 3.23 -18.43 -7.01
N GLU A 155 3.79 -19.26 -7.86
CA GLU A 155 5.16 -19.16 -8.31
C GLU A 155 5.28 -18.10 -9.42
N ILE A 156 5.83 -16.94 -9.06
CA ILE A 156 5.90 -15.77 -9.94
C ILE A 156 7.18 -15.84 -10.76
N SER A 157 7.03 -16.01 -12.08
CA SER A 157 8.15 -15.96 -13.03
C SER A 157 8.41 -14.52 -13.48
N LEU A 158 9.64 -14.05 -13.28
CA LEU A 158 10.06 -12.66 -13.45
C LEU A 158 10.38 -12.27 -14.89
N ASN A 159 10.96 -13.21 -15.65
CA ASN A 159 11.51 -12.91 -16.97
C ASN A 159 11.50 -14.14 -17.89
N GLN A 160 11.90 -13.94 -19.15
CA GLN A 160 11.94 -15.00 -20.16
C GLN A 160 13.05 -16.05 -19.93
N TRP A 161 13.94 -15.83 -18.96
CA TRP A 161 14.91 -16.81 -18.48
C TRP A 161 14.34 -17.72 -17.39
N LEU A 162 13.07 -17.49 -17.00
CA LEU A 162 12.34 -18.25 -15.99
C LEU A 162 12.94 -18.13 -14.59
N ASP A 163 13.66 -17.04 -14.32
CA ASP A 163 13.94 -16.63 -12.94
C ASP A 163 12.61 -16.42 -12.23
N TYR A 164 12.50 -16.86 -10.99
CA TYR A 164 11.22 -16.92 -10.32
C TYR A 164 11.36 -16.84 -8.81
N TYR A 165 10.22 -16.73 -8.15
CA TYR A 165 10.13 -16.82 -6.70
C TYR A 165 8.75 -17.32 -6.27
N PRO A 166 8.64 -18.10 -5.18
CA PRO A 166 7.35 -18.40 -4.56
C PRO A 166 6.80 -17.12 -3.94
N GLY A 167 5.60 -16.71 -4.32
CA GLY A 167 4.99 -15.48 -3.84
C GLY A 167 3.49 -15.63 -3.64
N TYR A 168 2.84 -14.48 -3.52
CA TYR A 168 1.41 -14.38 -3.27
C TYR A 168 0.76 -13.45 -4.29
N MET A 169 -0.50 -13.68 -4.59
CA MET A 169 -1.23 -12.87 -5.55
C MET A 169 -2.71 -12.83 -5.21
N TYR A 170 -3.34 -11.67 -5.38
CA TYR A 170 -4.80 -11.60 -5.49
C TYR A 170 -5.20 -11.97 -6.91
N SER A 171 -6.20 -12.83 -7.06
CA SER A 171 -6.78 -13.14 -8.37
C SER A 171 -8.29 -13.16 -8.27
N LEU A 172 -8.98 -12.84 -9.37
CA LEU A 172 -10.40 -13.14 -9.46
C LEU A 172 -10.58 -14.65 -9.36
N THR A 173 -11.52 -15.09 -8.52
CA THR A 173 -11.71 -16.52 -8.22
C THR A 173 -11.98 -17.35 -9.48
N GLU A 174 -12.58 -16.75 -10.52
CA GLU A 174 -12.84 -17.37 -11.84
C GLU A 174 -11.61 -17.54 -12.74
N ASN A 175 -10.48 -16.91 -12.42
CA ASN A 175 -9.24 -16.97 -13.20
C ASN A 175 -8.17 -17.83 -12.55
N ILE A 176 -8.44 -18.46 -11.41
CA ILE A 176 -7.44 -19.26 -10.68
C ILE A 176 -6.94 -20.42 -11.53
N GLU A 177 -7.81 -21.14 -12.22
CA GLU A 177 -7.41 -22.26 -13.08
C GLU A 177 -6.42 -21.80 -14.15
N LYS A 178 -6.64 -20.64 -14.76
CA LYS A 178 -5.74 -20.07 -15.77
C LYS A 178 -4.37 -19.69 -15.20
N VAL A 179 -4.36 -19.16 -13.97
CA VAL A 179 -3.11 -18.89 -13.23
C VAL A 179 -2.34 -20.20 -13.00
N ARG A 180 -3.02 -21.27 -12.58
CA ARG A 180 -2.39 -22.59 -12.37
C ARG A 180 -1.87 -23.21 -13.67
N GLU A 181 -2.57 -23.03 -14.78
CA GLU A 181 -2.10 -23.47 -16.10
C GLU A 181 -0.81 -22.74 -16.53
N GLU A 182 -0.70 -21.43 -16.26
CA GLU A 182 0.53 -20.68 -16.53
C GLU A 182 1.68 -21.09 -15.63
N GLU A 183 1.42 -21.29 -14.34
CA GLU A 183 2.39 -21.78 -13.36
C GLU A 183 2.96 -23.14 -13.79
N ALA A 184 2.07 -24.08 -14.16
CA ALA A 184 2.47 -25.39 -14.66
C ALA A 184 3.31 -25.30 -15.95
N ARG A 185 2.94 -24.41 -16.89
CA ARG A 185 3.71 -24.18 -18.12
C ARG A 185 5.09 -23.60 -17.84
N ASN A 186 5.20 -22.69 -16.87
CA ASN A 186 6.47 -22.11 -16.46
C ASN A 186 7.36 -23.16 -15.80
N ALA A 187 6.81 -23.98 -14.91
CA ALA A 187 7.52 -25.09 -14.28
C ALA A 187 8.05 -26.10 -15.31
N GLU A 188 7.21 -26.55 -16.26
CA GLU A 188 7.64 -27.43 -17.35
C GLU A 188 8.75 -26.80 -18.21
N ALA A 189 8.67 -25.49 -18.46
CA ALA A 189 9.67 -24.79 -19.23
C ALA A 189 11.04 -24.72 -18.53
N ARG A 190 11.09 -24.72 -17.19
CA ARG A 190 12.36 -24.72 -16.43
C ARG A 190 13.14 -26.02 -16.58
N GLU A 191 12.46 -27.14 -16.74
CA GLU A 191 13.07 -28.46 -16.97
C GLU A 191 13.80 -28.53 -18.32
N SER A 192 13.49 -27.62 -19.24
CA SER A 192 14.15 -27.56 -20.54
C SER A 192 15.51 -26.84 -20.42
N GLU A 193 16.56 -27.52 -20.88
CA GLU A 193 17.88 -26.91 -20.97
C GLU A 193 17.96 -25.84 -22.06
N GLY A 194 18.75 -24.79 -21.81
CA GLY A 194 18.83 -23.60 -22.68
C GLY A 194 17.79 -22.51 -22.37
N HIS A 195 17.60 -21.58 -23.32
CA HIS A 195 16.76 -20.38 -23.20
C HIS A 195 15.73 -20.23 -24.33
N SER A 196 15.43 -21.32 -25.05
CA SER A 196 14.50 -21.28 -26.19
C SER A 196 13.03 -21.34 -25.77
N ASN A 197 12.75 -21.77 -24.54
CA ASN A 197 11.39 -21.90 -24.01
C ASN A 197 11.16 -20.87 -22.88
N PRO A 198 10.47 -19.75 -23.16
CA PRO A 198 10.17 -18.74 -22.14
C PRO A 198 8.93 -19.08 -21.29
N GLY A 199 8.37 -20.29 -21.42
CA GLY A 199 7.14 -20.68 -20.73
C GLY A 199 5.94 -19.82 -21.15
N ALA A 200 5.19 -19.32 -20.17
CA ALA A 200 4.10 -18.38 -20.38
C ALA A 200 4.58 -16.91 -20.46
N VAL A 201 5.87 -16.63 -20.23
CA VAL A 201 6.38 -15.26 -20.11
C VAL A 201 6.48 -14.56 -21.47
N LYS A 202 5.71 -13.48 -21.66
CA LYS A 202 5.70 -12.66 -22.87
C LYS A 202 6.27 -11.27 -22.59
N ASN A 203 6.85 -10.66 -23.62
CA ASN A 203 7.33 -9.29 -23.52
C ASN A 203 6.15 -8.30 -23.44
N GLY A 204 6.16 -7.48 -22.39
CA GLY A 204 5.17 -6.43 -22.16
C GLY A 204 3.87 -6.88 -21.49
N ILE A 205 3.91 -7.95 -20.67
CA ILE A 205 2.80 -8.48 -19.85
C ILE A 205 1.49 -8.45 -20.66
N GLN A 206 1.33 -9.34 -21.64
CA GLN A 206 0.20 -9.26 -22.57
C GLN A 206 -1.06 -9.90 -21.96
N ASP A 207 -1.44 -11.05 -22.50
CA ASP A 207 -2.56 -11.90 -22.09
C ASP A 207 -2.17 -12.89 -20.96
N GLN A 208 -1.23 -12.49 -20.11
CA GLN A 208 -0.74 -13.33 -19.00
C GLN A 208 -1.67 -13.22 -17.79
N TRP A 209 -1.86 -14.31 -17.05
CA TRP A 209 -2.70 -14.38 -15.85
C TRP A 209 -1.92 -14.20 -14.56
N ILE A 210 -0.64 -14.57 -14.52
CA ILE A 210 0.27 -14.25 -13.40
C ILE A 210 0.69 -12.78 -13.51
N GLN A 211 -0.05 -11.91 -12.82
CA GLN A 211 0.18 -10.46 -12.75
C GLN A 211 -0.60 -9.85 -11.56
N PRO A 212 -0.20 -8.66 -11.06
CA PRO A 212 -0.95 -7.98 -10.00
C PRO A 212 -2.41 -7.72 -10.39
N LEU A 213 -3.31 -7.85 -9.42
CA LEU A 213 -4.74 -7.64 -9.66
C LEU A 213 -5.04 -6.15 -9.85
N VAL A 214 -5.60 -5.82 -11.01
CA VAL A 214 -6.13 -4.47 -11.28
C VAL A 214 -7.62 -4.56 -11.50
N ILE A 215 -8.41 -3.95 -10.63
CA ILE A 215 -9.88 -3.90 -10.67
C ILE A 215 -10.36 -2.45 -10.66
N ARG A 216 -11.63 -2.20 -11.02
CA ARG A 216 -12.12 -0.84 -11.27
C ARG A 216 -13.54 -0.64 -10.78
N GLY A 217 -13.90 0.57 -10.41
CA GLY A 217 -15.27 0.96 -10.14
C GLY A 217 -15.52 2.40 -10.55
N ASN A 218 -16.75 2.72 -10.91
CA ASN A 218 -17.07 4.09 -11.32
C ASN A 218 -17.48 4.93 -10.13
N GLN A 219 -17.34 6.25 -10.25
CA GLN A 219 -17.98 7.20 -9.34
C GLN A 219 -19.49 6.94 -9.22
N GLY A 220 -19.96 6.69 -8.00
CA GLY A 220 -21.35 6.36 -7.69
C GLY A 220 -21.69 4.87 -7.75
N ASP A 221 -20.73 3.99 -8.05
CA ASP A 221 -20.92 2.53 -7.95
C ASP A 221 -20.83 2.08 -6.49
N CYS A 222 -21.57 1.03 -6.16
CA CYS A 222 -21.37 0.20 -4.98
C CYS A 222 -20.49 -0.99 -5.35
N VAL A 223 -19.25 -0.99 -4.89
CA VAL A 223 -18.33 -2.10 -5.07
C VAL A 223 -18.51 -3.09 -3.93
N LYS A 224 -18.76 -4.36 -4.24
CA LYS A 224 -18.84 -5.45 -3.26
C LYS A 224 -17.71 -6.42 -3.50
N ILE A 225 -16.88 -6.63 -2.49
CA ILE A 225 -15.71 -7.51 -2.54
C ILE A 225 -15.98 -8.69 -1.63
N THR A 226 -15.94 -9.89 -2.19
CA THR A 226 -15.84 -11.15 -1.43
C THR A 226 -14.38 -11.56 -1.46
N LEU A 227 -13.72 -11.58 -0.29
CA LEU A 227 -12.35 -12.02 -0.16
C LEU A 227 -12.31 -13.44 0.38
N ARG A 228 -11.58 -14.32 -0.32
CA ARG A 228 -11.33 -15.71 0.06
C ARG A 228 -9.85 -15.90 0.37
N ASN A 229 -9.56 -16.47 1.53
CA ASN A 229 -8.22 -16.93 1.83
C ASN A 229 -8.04 -18.36 1.29
N LYS A 230 -7.13 -18.53 0.33
CA LYS A 230 -6.73 -19.83 -0.22
C LYS A 230 -5.21 -20.04 -0.11
N LEU A 231 -4.58 -19.38 0.87
CA LEU A 231 -3.17 -19.62 1.18
C LEU A 231 -3.03 -20.98 1.88
N GLU A 232 -1.98 -21.72 1.52
CA GLU A 232 -1.78 -23.10 1.98
C GLU A 232 -1.15 -23.19 3.38
N PHE A 233 -0.43 -22.15 3.82
CA PHE A 233 0.37 -22.20 5.05
C PHE A 233 -0.28 -21.46 6.22
N GLY A 234 -1.58 -21.22 6.16
CA GLY A 234 -2.36 -20.71 7.30
C GLY A 234 -2.20 -19.21 7.55
N GLU A 235 -1.57 -18.44 6.65
CA GLU A 235 -1.41 -17.01 6.83
C GLU A 235 -2.75 -16.28 6.73
N ASP A 236 -2.99 -15.35 7.65
CA ASP A 236 -4.16 -14.48 7.61
C ASP A 236 -4.00 -13.40 6.53
N VAL A 237 -5.08 -13.11 5.80
CA VAL A 237 -5.08 -12.08 4.76
C VAL A 237 -6.18 -11.06 4.99
N SER A 238 -5.93 -9.82 4.62
CA SER A 238 -6.95 -8.79 4.49
C SER A 238 -6.83 -8.12 3.13
N LEU A 239 -7.73 -7.18 2.79
CA LEU A 239 -7.63 -6.37 1.59
C LEU A 239 -8.14 -4.97 1.91
N HIS A 240 -7.21 -4.01 1.94
CA HIS A 240 -7.53 -2.61 2.23
C HIS A 240 -7.19 -1.74 1.03
N ILE A 241 -8.18 -1.04 0.48
CA ILE A 241 -7.98 -0.07 -0.60
C ILE A 241 -7.64 1.28 0.01
N ASN A 242 -6.49 1.86 -0.38
CA ASN A 242 -6.01 3.11 0.20
C ASN A 242 -6.94 4.29 -0.08
N GLY A 243 -7.32 4.99 1.00
CA GLY A 243 -8.24 6.11 1.01
C GLY A 243 -9.68 5.74 0.65
N SER A 244 -10.05 4.46 0.80
CA SER A 244 -11.43 4.02 0.62
C SER A 244 -12.24 4.19 1.90
N ASP A 245 -13.56 4.12 1.74
CA ASP A 245 -14.54 4.17 2.82
C ASP A 245 -15.23 2.79 2.97
N MET A 246 -14.44 1.73 2.83
CA MET A 246 -14.91 0.35 2.88
C MET A 246 -15.52 0.00 4.23
N VAL A 247 -16.63 -0.73 4.20
CA VAL A 247 -17.29 -1.28 5.39
C VAL A 247 -17.54 -2.78 5.22
N MET A 248 -17.66 -3.49 6.33
CA MET A 248 -18.03 -4.89 6.33
C MET A 248 -19.51 -5.05 5.95
N SER A 249 -19.82 -5.89 4.96
CA SER A 249 -21.19 -6.03 4.46
C SER A 249 -22.17 -6.58 5.52
N LYS A 250 -21.70 -7.33 6.52
CA LYS A 250 -22.55 -7.90 7.57
C LYS A 250 -22.82 -6.90 8.69
N SER A 251 -21.78 -6.38 9.34
CA SER A 251 -21.90 -5.48 10.48
C SER A 251 -22.12 -4.01 10.07
N GLY A 252 -21.60 -3.59 8.93
CA GLY A 252 -21.56 -2.18 8.50
C GLY A 252 -20.48 -1.37 9.21
N LEU A 253 -19.59 -2.04 9.97
CA LEU A 253 -18.44 -1.40 10.60
C LEU A 253 -17.35 -1.12 9.55
N PRO A 254 -16.57 -0.03 9.70
CA PRO A 254 -15.43 0.24 8.84
C PRO A 254 -14.47 -0.96 8.73
N ALA A 255 -14.00 -1.25 7.51
CA ALA A 255 -13.02 -2.31 7.26
C ALA A 255 -11.59 -1.82 7.53
N THR A 256 -11.36 -1.26 8.72
CA THR A 256 -10.04 -0.77 9.16
C THR A 256 -9.09 -1.93 9.46
N THR A 257 -7.79 -1.63 9.53
CA THR A 257 -6.75 -2.63 9.83
C THR A 257 -6.90 -3.23 11.24
N THR A 258 -7.57 -2.49 12.13
CA THR A 258 -7.88 -2.86 13.51
C THR A 258 -9.19 -3.64 13.65
N ASN A 259 -9.99 -3.78 12.59
CA ASN A 259 -11.24 -4.52 12.64
C ASN A 259 -11.00 -6.03 12.38
N PRO A 260 -11.25 -6.92 13.36
CA PRO A 260 -11.05 -8.36 13.16
C PRO A 260 -11.98 -8.96 12.11
N GLU A 261 -13.14 -8.35 11.83
CA GLU A 261 -14.03 -8.81 10.75
C GLU A 261 -13.42 -8.57 9.35
N ALA A 262 -12.45 -7.66 9.24
CA ALA A 262 -11.74 -7.37 7.98
C ALA A 262 -10.60 -8.37 7.69
N ILE A 263 -10.42 -9.37 8.56
CA ILE A 263 -9.39 -10.42 8.41
C ILE A 263 -10.06 -11.69 7.90
N ALA A 264 -9.61 -12.15 6.73
CA ALA A 264 -9.91 -13.48 6.23
C ALA A 264 -8.86 -14.46 6.77
N TYR A 265 -9.23 -15.15 7.84
CA TYR A 265 -8.36 -16.09 8.54
C TYR A 265 -7.88 -17.23 7.63
N GLY A 266 -6.65 -17.68 7.81
CA GLY A 266 -6.14 -18.88 7.14
C GLY A 266 -6.75 -20.17 7.71
N PRO A 267 -6.52 -21.33 7.06
CA PRO A 267 -6.79 -22.61 7.69
C PRO A 267 -6.01 -22.75 9.00
N ARG A 268 -6.69 -23.13 10.09
CA ARG A 268 -6.05 -23.30 11.39
C ARG A 268 -5.42 -24.69 11.51
N GLU A 269 -4.35 -24.80 12.29
CA GLU A 269 -3.68 -26.10 12.54
C GLU A 269 -4.60 -27.15 13.19
N ASP A 270 -5.62 -26.70 13.93
CA ASP A 270 -6.64 -27.52 14.58
C ASP A 270 -7.94 -27.67 13.75
N ALA A 271 -7.96 -27.13 12.52
CA ALA A 271 -9.12 -27.21 11.65
C ALA A 271 -9.40 -28.66 11.23
N GLU A 272 -10.67 -29.08 11.31
CA GLU A 272 -11.08 -30.41 10.84
C GLU A 272 -10.89 -30.54 9.32
N GLU A 273 -10.67 -31.77 8.84
CA GLU A 273 -10.52 -32.05 7.41
C GLU A 273 -11.80 -31.62 6.64
N GLY A 274 -11.70 -30.51 5.92
CA GLY A 274 -12.83 -29.90 5.18
C GLY A 274 -13.34 -28.58 5.75
N ASP A 275 -12.85 -28.13 6.89
CA ASP A 275 -13.09 -26.78 7.40
C ASP A 275 -12.34 -25.77 6.51
N LYS A 276 -13.12 -25.02 5.72
CA LYS A 276 -12.59 -24.05 4.78
C LYS A 276 -12.72 -22.67 5.38
N PRO A 277 -11.71 -21.80 5.25
CA PRO A 277 -11.81 -20.42 5.68
C PRO A 277 -13.10 -19.75 5.16
N GLU A 278 -13.86 -19.14 6.07
CA GLU A 278 -15.04 -18.40 5.67
C GLU A 278 -14.63 -17.15 4.88
N PRO A 279 -15.28 -16.88 3.73
CA PRO A 279 -15.03 -15.66 2.99
C PRO A 279 -15.58 -14.45 3.73
N ILE A 280 -14.80 -13.37 3.78
CA ILE A 280 -15.27 -12.08 4.28
C ILE A 280 -15.89 -11.28 3.14
N LYS A 281 -16.88 -10.43 3.47
CA LYS A 281 -17.59 -9.60 2.51
C LYS A 281 -17.51 -8.14 2.92
N MET A 282 -17.01 -7.32 2.01
CA MET A 282 -16.84 -5.89 2.19
C MET A 282 -17.60 -5.15 1.10
N GLU A 283 -18.05 -3.95 1.39
CA GLU A 283 -18.67 -3.07 0.42
C GLU A 283 -18.12 -1.65 0.54
N TRP A 284 -18.05 -0.97 -0.59
CA TRP A 284 -17.62 0.42 -0.68
C TRP A 284 -18.50 1.15 -1.67
N TYR A 285 -19.17 2.18 -1.17
CA TYR A 285 -19.83 3.14 -2.03
C TYR A 285 -18.83 4.21 -2.46
N ILE A 286 -18.51 4.23 -3.75
CA ILE A 286 -17.61 5.25 -4.30
C ILE A 286 -18.42 6.54 -4.42
N SER A 287 -18.04 7.55 -3.65
CA SER A 287 -18.73 8.83 -3.69
C SER A 287 -18.68 9.43 -5.11
N PRO A 288 -19.74 10.11 -5.59
CA PRO A 288 -19.73 10.75 -6.90
C PRO A 288 -18.66 11.83 -7.10
N ASP A 289 -18.10 12.37 -6.01
CA ASP A 289 -17.01 13.34 -6.00
C ASP A 289 -15.64 12.70 -5.67
N ALA A 290 -15.57 11.37 -5.58
CA ALA A 290 -14.31 10.67 -5.32
C ALA A 290 -13.32 10.93 -6.46
N GLN A 291 -12.08 11.28 -6.08
CA GLN A 291 -11.00 11.51 -7.04
C GLN A 291 -10.77 10.27 -7.91
N GLU A 292 -10.84 10.46 -9.24
CA GLU A 292 -10.50 9.45 -10.24
C GLU A 292 -9.02 9.08 -10.18
N GLY A 293 -8.71 7.83 -10.53
CA GLY A 293 -7.34 7.31 -10.59
C GLY A 293 -7.11 6.05 -9.77
N GLY A 294 -5.87 5.56 -9.84
CA GLY A 294 -5.44 4.33 -9.18
C GLY A 294 -5.21 4.49 -7.67
N ARG A 295 -5.69 3.53 -6.91
CA ARG A 295 -5.48 3.36 -5.48
C ARG A 295 -4.87 2.00 -5.23
N GLN A 296 -3.71 1.96 -4.61
CA GLN A 296 -3.11 0.69 -4.20
C GLN A 296 -4.02 0.00 -3.17
N PHE A 297 -4.08 -1.32 -3.23
CA PHE A 297 -4.59 -2.13 -2.15
C PHE A 297 -3.62 -3.27 -1.83
N HIS A 298 -3.57 -3.64 -0.56
CA HIS A 298 -2.75 -4.74 -0.06
C HIS A 298 -3.32 -5.27 1.27
N THR A 299 -2.70 -6.32 1.79
CA THR A 299 -3.02 -6.89 3.10
C THR A 299 -2.36 -6.09 4.22
N TYR A 300 -3.00 -6.03 5.38
CA TYR A 300 -2.44 -5.48 6.62
C TYR A 300 -2.31 -6.53 7.75
N SER A 301 -2.76 -7.77 7.53
CA SER A 301 -2.69 -8.84 8.53
C SER A 301 -1.24 -9.33 8.77
N ASN A 302 -0.47 -9.47 7.70
CA ASN A 302 0.97 -9.75 7.71
C ASN A 302 1.63 -8.99 6.57
N ASP A 303 1.48 -7.66 6.63
CA ASP A 303 1.78 -6.74 5.52
C ASP A 303 3.20 -6.92 4.98
N ARG A 304 4.20 -6.87 5.87
CA ARG A 304 5.61 -6.90 5.46
C ARG A 304 5.92 -8.16 4.64
N GLU A 305 5.53 -9.33 5.10
CA GLU A 305 5.87 -10.59 4.43
C GLU A 305 5.03 -10.77 3.15
N LEU A 306 3.71 -10.58 3.25
CA LEU A 306 2.81 -10.91 2.14
C LEU A 306 2.87 -9.88 1.00
N THR A 307 2.91 -8.58 1.32
CA THR A 307 2.90 -7.50 0.32
C THR A 307 4.21 -7.46 -0.46
N VAL A 308 5.36 -7.59 0.23
CA VAL A 308 6.69 -7.65 -0.40
C VAL A 308 6.80 -8.84 -1.35
N MET A 309 6.11 -9.93 -1.02
CA MET A 309 6.07 -11.17 -1.81
C MET A 309 4.97 -11.19 -2.88
N GLY A 310 4.27 -10.07 -3.12
CA GLY A 310 3.37 -9.90 -4.27
C GLY A 310 1.89 -9.71 -3.94
N LEU A 311 1.47 -9.79 -2.67
CA LEU A 311 0.05 -9.68 -2.29
C LEU A 311 -0.44 -8.23 -2.27
N PHE A 312 -0.50 -7.62 -3.46
CA PHE A 312 -1.02 -6.28 -3.69
C PHE A 312 -1.79 -6.19 -5.01
N GLY A 313 -2.45 -5.06 -5.22
CA GLY A 313 -3.10 -4.72 -6.47
C GLY A 313 -3.45 -3.24 -6.55
N VAL A 314 -4.19 -2.88 -7.59
CA VAL A 314 -4.65 -1.51 -7.83
C VAL A 314 -6.15 -1.50 -8.08
N PHE A 315 -6.86 -0.64 -7.35
CA PHE A 315 -8.23 -0.29 -7.61
C PHE A 315 -8.27 1.04 -8.35
N VAL A 316 -8.85 1.09 -9.55
CA VAL A 316 -9.02 2.35 -10.30
C VAL A 316 -10.43 2.89 -10.10
N ILE A 317 -10.53 4.15 -9.68
CA ILE A 317 -11.79 4.90 -9.77
C ILE A 317 -11.89 5.54 -11.15
N GLU A 318 -12.93 5.14 -11.88
CA GLU A 318 -13.23 5.61 -13.22
C GLU A 318 -14.39 6.63 -13.23
N PRO A 319 -14.54 7.43 -14.30
CA PRO A 319 -15.66 8.35 -14.44
C PRO A 319 -17.00 7.63 -14.34
N ARG A 320 -18.02 8.33 -13.83
CA ARG A 320 -19.38 7.78 -13.68
C ARG A 320 -19.90 7.18 -14.99
N GLY A 321 -20.39 5.93 -14.92
CA GLY A 321 -21.03 5.24 -16.04
C GLY A 321 -20.07 4.68 -17.09
N SER A 322 -18.77 4.65 -16.81
CA SER A 322 -17.79 4.06 -17.72
C SER A 322 -17.96 2.55 -17.87
N LYS A 323 -17.67 2.05 -19.07
CA LYS A 323 -17.58 0.60 -19.37
C LYS A 323 -16.16 0.22 -19.73
N TYR A 324 -15.82 -1.03 -19.46
CA TYR A 324 -14.45 -1.53 -19.55
C TYR A 324 -14.39 -2.61 -20.62
N TRP A 325 -13.43 -2.49 -21.53
CA TRP A 325 -13.29 -3.40 -22.66
C TRP A 325 -11.88 -3.95 -22.75
N GLU A 326 -11.78 -5.25 -23.03
CA GLU A 326 -10.52 -5.95 -23.21
C GLU A 326 -9.80 -5.40 -24.45
N PRO A 327 -8.56 -4.89 -24.30
CA PRO A 327 -7.80 -4.33 -25.41
C PRO A 327 -7.15 -5.40 -26.29
N LEU A 328 -6.97 -6.61 -25.75
CA LEU A 328 -6.32 -7.74 -26.40
C LEU A 328 -7.38 -8.78 -26.84
N GLY A 329 -7.23 -9.30 -28.06
CA GLY A 329 -8.10 -10.35 -28.58
C GLY A 329 -8.25 -10.33 -30.09
N THR A 330 -8.80 -11.41 -30.65
CA THR A 330 -9.17 -11.51 -32.06
C THR A 330 -10.68 -11.47 -32.20
N GLY A 331 -11.26 -10.30 -32.50
CA GLY A 331 -12.70 -10.13 -32.66
C GLY A 331 -13.24 -8.86 -32.01
N PRO A 332 -14.56 -8.74 -31.85
CA PRO A 332 -15.16 -7.67 -31.06
C PRO A 332 -14.62 -7.66 -29.63
N ALA A 333 -14.39 -6.48 -29.07
CA ALA A 333 -13.93 -6.35 -27.69
C ALA A 333 -14.95 -6.92 -26.71
N THR A 334 -14.49 -7.69 -25.74
CA THR A 334 -15.30 -8.24 -24.65
C THR A 334 -15.20 -7.36 -23.42
N GLU A 335 -16.19 -7.45 -22.53
CA GLU A 335 -16.16 -6.68 -21.27
C GLU A 335 -14.98 -7.12 -20.39
N ALA A 336 -14.21 -6.15 -19.89
CA ALA A 336 -13.08 -6.40 -19.01
C ALA A 336 -13.51 -6.34 -17.55
N ARG A 337 -13.21 -7.40 -16.78
CA ARG A 337 -13.46 -7.41 -15.32
C ARG A 337 -12.25 -6.98 -14.51
N SER A 338 -11.05 -7.27 -15.00
CA SER A 338 -9.77 -6.93 -14.38
C SER A 338 -8.69 -6.83 -15.46
N GLY A 339 -7.54 -6.26 -15.12
CA GLY A 339 -6.36 -6.26 -15.99
C GLY A 339 -5.65 -4.92 -15.98
N TRP A 340 -4.34 -4.91 -16.18
CA TRP A 340 -3.52 -3.70 -16.15
C TRP A 340 -3.73 -2.78 -17.36
N GLN A 341 -4.24 -3.30 -18.48
CA GLN A 341 -4.56 -2.53 -19.68
C GLN A 341 -6.05 -2.71 -20.02
N VAL A 342 -6.77 -1.61 -20.21
CA VAL A 342 -8.21 -1.62 -20.54
C VAL A 342 -8.55 -0.48 -21.50
N MET A 343 -9.54 -0.67 -22.38
CA MET A 343 -10.17 0.44 -23.11
C MET A 343 -11.40 0.92 -22.34
N ILE A 344 -11.45 2.20 -22.03
CA ILE A 344 -12.53 2.82 -21.26
C ILE A 344 -13.47 3.55 -22.21
N GLU A 345 -14.70 3.07 -22.29
CA GLU A 345 -15.82 3.80 -22.90
C GLU A 345 -16.34 4.77 -21.84
N ASN A 346 -15.96 6.04 -21.97
CA ASN A 346 -16.27 7.06 -20.99
C ASN A 346 -17.69 7.58 -21.27
N GLY A 347 -18.65 7.19 -20.44
CA GLY A 347 -20.06 7.53 -20.64
C GLY A 347 -20.38 9.03 -20.68
N THR A 348 -19.44 9.90 -20.27
CA THR A 348 -19.63 11.36 -20.20
C THR A 348 -18.54 12.16 -20.92
N GLY A 349 -17.48 11.52 -21.40
CA GLY A 349 -16.28 12.15 -21.94
C GLY A 349 -15.68 11.39 -23.11
N PRO A 350 -14.46 11.73 -23.56
CA PRO A 350 -13.78 10.96 -24.59
C PRO A 350 -13.36 9.59 -24.07
N ASP A 351 -13.53 8.57 -24.90
CA ASP A 351 -12.99 7.24 -24.67
C ASP A 351 -11.46 7.27 -24.67
N PHE A 352 -10.84 6.42 -23.88
CA PHE A 352 -9.37 6.35 -23.77
C PHE A 352 -8.87 4.94 -23.52
N ARG A 353 -7.56 4.75 -23.71
CA ARG A 353 -6.87 3.51 -23.33
C ARG A 353 -6.11 3.76 -22.04
N GLU A 354 -6.29 2.86 -21.10
CA GLU A 354 -5.65 2.90 -19.79
C GLU A 354 -4.52 1.86 -19.72
N PHE A 355 -3.44 2.23 -19.03
CA PHE A 355 -2.41 1.32 -18.56
C PHE A 355 -2.09 1.63 -17.09
N VAL A 356 -2.09 0.63 -16.24
CA VAL A 356 -1.69 0.72 -14.84
C VAL A 356 -0.27 0.20 -14.71
N LEU A 357 0.63 1.06 -14.24
CA LEU A 357 2.04 0.72 -14.00
C LEU A 357 2.28 0.56 -12.50
N ILE A 358 2.89 -0.55 -12.11
CA ILE A 358 3.21 -0.84 -10.72
C ILE A 358 4.72 -1.05 -10.62
N TYR A 359 5.37 -0.21 -9.82
CA TYR A 359 6.78 -0.37 -9.48
C TYR A 359 6.85 -1.09 -8.13
N HIS A 360 7.34 -2.31 -8.15
CA HIS A 360 7.45 -3.17 -6.97
C HIS A 360 8.84 -3.78 -6.87
N GLU A 361 9.40 -3.77 -5.67
CA GLU A 361 10.62 -4.50 -5.34
C GLU A 361 10.23 -5.79 -4.62
N VAL A 362 10.67 -6.92 -5.17
CA VAL A 362 10.38 -8.23 -4.60
C VAL A 362 11.41 -8.57 -3.54
N GLY A 363 10.93 -9.00 -2.38
CA GLY A 363 11.76 -9.46 -1.28
C GLY A 363 12.20 -8.35 -0.33
N ASP A 364 12.76 -8.77 0.80
CA ASP A 364 13.52 -7.91 1.69
C ASP A 364 14.99 -8.35 1.72
N GLU A 365 15.79 -7.83 2.64
CA GLU A 365 17.22 -8.13 2.75
C GLU A 365 17.51 -9.64 2.86
N ALA A 366 16.55 -10.45 3.32
CA ALA A 366 16.65 -11.89 3.49
C ALA A 366 16.12 -12.71 2.28
N PHE A 367 15.32 -12.11 1.40
CA PHE A 367 14.72 -12.80 0.27
C PHE A 367 15.36 -12.40 -1.06
N ARG A 368 15.70 -13.39 -1.88
CA ARG A 368 16.21 -13.18 -3.23
C ARG A 368 15.50 -14.08 -4.21
N PRO A 369 15.11 -13.57 -5.39
CA PRO A 369 14.66 -14.41 -6.47
C PRO A 369 15.74 -15.42 -6.85
N VAL A 370 15.29 -16.56 -7.37
CA VAL A 370 16.16 -17.64 -7.82
C VAL A 370 16.17 -17.73 -9.33
N ASN A 371 17.25 -18.26 -9.88
CA ASN A 371 17.31 -18.62 -11.28
C ASN A 371 16.38 -19.82 -11.57
N LYS A 372 16.26 -20.21 -12.84
CA LYS A 372 15.44 -21.38 -13.24
C LYS A 372 15.81 -22.72 -12.58
N HIS A 373 17.01 -22.84 -12.00
CA HIS A 373 17.50 -24.02 -11.29
C HIS A 373 17.30 -23.94 -9.76
N GLY A 374 16.81 -22.81 -9.24
CA GLY A 374 16.65 -22.59 -7.81
C GLY A 374 17.90 -22.01 -7.11
N ASP A 375 18.94 -21.63 -7.85
CA ASP A 375 20.10 -20.95 -7.25
C ASP A 375 19.83 -19.46 -7.07
N PHE A 376 20.35 -18.87 -5.99
CA PHE A 376 20.25 -17.44 -5.75
C PHE A 376 20.95 -16.61 -6.84
N LEU A 377 20.30 -15.53 -7.26
CA LEU A 377 20.84 -14.53 -8.18
C LEU A 377 21.89 -13.60 -7.55
#